data_AF-A0AAD6NR37-F1
#
_entry.id   AF-A0AAD6NR37-F1
#
_cell.length_a   1.000
_cell.length_b   1.000
_cell.length_c   1.000
_cell.angle_alpha   90.00
_cell.angle_beta   90.00
_cell.angle_gamma   90.00
#
_symmetry.space_group_name_H-M   'P 1'
#
loop_
_entity.id
_entity.type
_entity.pdbx_description
1 polymer ?
#
loop_
_entity_poly.entity_id
_entity_poly.type
_entity_poly.pdbx_seq_one_letter_code
_entity_poly.pdbx_strand_id
1 'polypeptide(L)' 'MDNCGSLDDTEELGTKLATLKWQGTSNLASKVILLPVPYELPPEPYSSEDVPWSWDRRYSQKDVYGQVWPRTVQLYTSQD' A
#
# COMPACT_ATOMS: atom_id res chain seq x y z
N MET A 1 52.79 -4.76 1.09
CA MET A 1 51.92 -5.27 0.00
C MET A 1 51.02 -6.29 0.64
N ASP A 2 50.03 -5.71 1.27
CA ASP A 2 49.21 -6.23 2.34
C ASP A 2 47.90 -6.63 1.68
N ASN A 3 47.58 -7.89 1.94
CA ASN A 3 46.48 -8.65 1.37
C ASN A 3 45.16 -7.88 1.57
N CYS A 4 44.55 -7.45 0.46
CA CYS A 4 43.27 -6.77 0.45
C CYS A 4 42.18 -7.73 0.97
N GLY A 5 41.43 -7.29 1.98
CA GLY A 5 40.48 -8.09 2.72
C GLY A 5 39.34 -8.66 1.87
N SER A 6 38.97 -9.90 2.21
CA SER A 6 37.73 -10.56 1.82
C SER A 6 36.54 -9.68 2.25
N LEU A 7 35.76 -9.22 1.28
CA LEU A 7 34.48 -8.59 1.51
C LEU A 7 33.47 -9.74 1.60
N ASP A 8 33.06 -10.04 2.82
CA ASP A 8 32.08 -11.08 3.12
C ASP A 8 30.86 -10.95 2.20
N ASP A 9 30.50 -12.04 1.53
CA ASP A 9 29.22 -12.23 0.86
C ASP A 9 28.11 -12.12 1.93
N THR A 10 27.71 -10.89 2.22
CA THR A 10 26.50 -10.63 2.99
C THR A 10 25.34 -10.92 2.06
N GLU A 11 24.93 -12.18 2.03
CA GLU A 11 23.60 -12.56 1.57
C GLU A 11 22.61 -11.75 2.40
N GLU A 12 22.11 -10.64 1.85
CA GLU A 12 20.94 -9.96 2.40
C GLU A 12 19.83 -11.00 2.45
N LEU A 13 19.64 -11.59 3.63
CA LEU A 13 18.56 -12.52 3.93
C LEU A 13 17.25 -11.76 3.79
N GLY A 14 16.78 -11.65 2.54
CA GLY A 14 15.51 -11.03 2.19
C GLY A 14 14.41 -11.77 2.92
N THR A 15 13.94 -11.19 4.02
CA THR A 15 12.79 -11.70 4.77
C THR A 15 11.57 -11.60 3.87
N LYS A 16 11.28 -12.68 3.14
CA LYS A 16 10.10 -12.81 2.29
C LYS A 16 8.88 -12.91 3.19
N LEU A 17 8.18 -11.80 3.37
CA LEU A 17 6.86 -11.74 3.99
C LEU A 17 5.90 -12.56 3.11
N ALA A 18 5.50 -13.72 3.60
CA ALA A 18 4.51 -14.58 2.95
C ALA A 18 3.21 -14.55 3.74
N THR A 19 2.14 -14.06 3.12
CA THR A 19 0.79 -14.19 3.67
C THR A 19 0.42 -15.67 3.60
N LEU A 20 0.39 -16.35 4.75
CA LEU A 20 -0.07 -17.74 4.84
C LEU A 20 -1.54 -17.79 4.41
N LYS A 21 -1.81 -18.33 3.21
CA LYS A 21 -3.18 -18.69 2.82
C LYS A 21 -3.60 -19.86 3.71
N TRP A 22 -4.68 -19.68 4.47
CA TRP A 22 -5.32 -20.77 5.21
C TRP A 22 -5.65 -21.91 4.25
N GLN A 23 -4.87 -22.99 4.31
CA GLN A 23 -5.24 -24.26 3.69
C GLN A 23 -6.18 -24.94 4.68
N GLY A 24 -7.48 -24.84 4.40
CA GLY A 24 -8.53 -25.46 5.19
C GLY A 24 -8.24 -26.94 5.39
N THR A 25 -7.68 -27.28 6.54
CA THR A 25 -7.49 -28.66 6.93
C THR A 25 -8.86 -29.19 7.31
N SER A 26 -9.23 -30.29 6.67
CA SER A 26 -10.37 -31.12 6.99
C SER A 26 -10.21 -31.71 8.39
N ASN A 27 -10.43 -30.91 9.43
CA ASN A 27 -10.61 -31.35 10.79
C ASN A 27 -11.65 -30.44 11.47
N LEU A 28 -12.89 -30.91 11.40
CA LEU A 28 -14.08 -30.39 12.06
C LEU A 28 -13.89 -30.34 13.58
N ALA A 29 -13.38 -29.23 14.13
CA ALA A 29 -13.48 -28.95 15.59
C ALA A 29 -13.20 -27.49 16.00
N SER A 30 -12.73 -26.61 15.11
CA SER A 30 -12.53 -25.20 15.45
C SER A 30 -13.74 -24.40 14.98
N LYS A 31 -14.52 -23.85 15.91
CA LYS A 31 -15.65 -22.96 15.61
C LYS A 31 -15.13 -21.75 14.83
N VAL A 32 -15.31 -21.77 13.51
CA VAL A 32 -14.88 -20.68 12.63
C VAL A 32 -15.74 -19.46 12.93
N ILE A 33 -15.15 -18.43 13.53
CA ILE A 33 -15.81 -17.13 13.74
C ILE A 33 -15.56 -16.31 12.49
N LEU A 34 -16.63 -15.96 11.78
CA LEU A 34 -16.56 -15.06 10.63
C LEU A 34 -16.48 -13.62 11.13
N LEU A 35 -15.39 -12.94 10.81
CA LEU A 35 -15.24 -11.51 11.08
C LEU A 35 -15.78 -10.71 9.89
N PRO A 36 -16.51 -9.61 10.12
CA PRO A 36 -16.94 -8.74 9.03
C PRO A 36 -15.71 -8.08 8.41
N VAL A 37 -15.48 -8.33 7.13
CA VAL A 37 -14.43 -7.66 6.35
C VAL A 37 -15.02 -6.39 5.74
N PRO A 38 -14.47 -5.20 5.99
CA PRO A 38 -15.06 -3.92 5.56
C PRO A 38 -14.76 -3.56 4.09
N TYR A 39 -14.13 -4.47 3.35
CA TYR A 39 -13.75 -4.30 1.94
C TYR A 39 -13.94 -5.62 1.19
N GLU A 40 -14.03 -5.51 -0.13
CA GLU A 40 -14.29 -6.66 -0.99
C GLU A 40 -13.06 -7.56 -1.13
N LEU A 41 -13.31 -8.85 -1.33
CA LEU A 41 -12.29 -9.88 -1.52
C LEU A 41 -12.58 -10.70 -2.79
N PRO A 42 -11.59 -10.96 -3.65
CA PRO A 42 -10.21 -10.48 -3.58
C PRO A 42 -10.11 -8.96 -3.92
N PRO A 43 -9.02 -8.28 -3.52
CA PRO A 43 -8.76 -6.92 -4.01
C PRO A 43 -8.72 -6.87 -5.54
N GLU A 44 -9.37 -5.88 -6.12
CA GLU A 44 -9.32 -5.64 -7.56
C GLU A 44 -7.93 -5.08 -7.95
N PRO A 45 -7.27 -5.65 -8.97
CA PRO A 45 -6.01 -5.10 -9.46
C PRO A 45 -6.25 -3.78 -10.18
N TYR A 46 -5.30 -2.85 -10.06
CA TYR A 46 -5.31 -1.61 -10.82
C TYR A 46 -5.24 -1.85 -12.33
N SER A 47 -5.94 -1.01 -13.09
CA SER A 47 -5.81 -0.93 -14.53
C SER A 47 -4.47 -0.29 -14.94
N SER A 48 -4.19 -0.24 -16.24
CA SER A 48 -2.93 0.35 -16.73
C SER A 48 -2.95 1.88 -16.69
N GLU A 49 -4.14 2.48 -16.70
CA GLU A 49 -4.37 3.91 -16.58
C GLU A 49 -4.47 4.39 -15.12
N ASP A 50 -4.69 3.49 -14.17
CA ASP A 50 -4.76 3.82 -12.76
C ASP A 50 -3.39 4.24 -12.22
N VAL A 51 -3.39 5.36 -11.49
CA VAL A 51 -2.20 5.86 -10.82
C VAL A 51 -2.56 6.13 -9.36
N PRO A 52 -1.76 5.64 -8.39
CA PRO A 52 -2.06 5.84 -6.98
C PRO A 52 -2.17 7.32 -6.64
N TRP A 53 -3.00 7.61 -5.63
CA TRP A 53 -3.12 8.95 -5.07
C TRP A 53 -1.79 9.41 -4.47
N SER A 54 -1.40 10.65 -4.75
CA SER A 54 -0.20 11.29 -4.19
C SER A 54 -0.56 12.72 -3.79
N TRP A 55 -0.40 13.05 -2.52
CA TRP A 55 -0.87 14.34 -1.97
C TRP A 55 -0.10 15.55 -2.51
N ASP A 56 1.13 15.35 -2.99
CA ASP A 56 2.03 16.36 -3.57
C ASP A 56 1.83 16.53 -5.08
N ARG A 57 1.07 15.64 -5.72
CA ARG A 57 0.79 15.69 -7.15
C ARG A 57 -0.36 16.66 -7.46
N ARG A 58 -0.31 17.28 -8.65
CA ARG A 58 -1.43 18.08 -9.17
C ARG A 58 -2.39 17.20 -9.98
N TYR A 59 -3.66 17.21 -9.60
CA TYR A 59 -4.76 16.56 -10.32
C TYR A 59 -5.70 17.63 -10.85
N SER A 60 -5.70 17.81 -12.17
CA SER A 60 -6.54 18.80 -12.87
C SER A 60 -7.96 18.30 -13.17
N GLN A 61 -8.19 16.99 -13.04
CA GLN A 61 -9.54 16.41 -13.14
C GLN A 61 -10.37 16.83 -11.93
N LYS A 62 -11.61 17.25 -12.20
CA LYS A 62 -12.54 17.65 -11.16
C LYS A 62 -12.98 16.44 -10.33
N ASP A 63 -12.95 16.60 -9.01
CA ASP A 63 -13.45 15.63 -8.04
C ASP A 63 -14.99 15.62 -7.99
N VAL A 64 -15.53 14.83 -7.06
CA VAL A 64 -16.98 14.69 -6.81
C VAL A 64 -17.66 16.04 -6.54
N TYR A 65 -16.94 17.03 -6.05
CA TYR A 65 -17.43 18.38 -5.74
C TYR A 65 -17.06 19.43 -6.82
N GLY A 66 -16.57 18.98 -7.98
CA GLY A 66 -16.17 19.87 -9.06
C GLY A 66 -14.84 20.60 -8.83
N GLN A 67 -14.06 20.23 -7.81
CA GLN A 67 -12.80 20.87 -7.40
C GLN A 67 -11.58 20.11 -7.93
N VAL A 68 -10.44 20.78 -8.03
CA VAL A 68 -9.16 20.17 -8.42
C VAL A 68 -8.22 20.06 -7.22
N TRP A 69 -7.16 19.25 -7.32
CA TRP A 69 -6.13 19.14 -6.28
C TRP A 69 -4.78 19.67 -6.78
N PRO A 70 -4.07 20.52 -6.01
CA PRO A 70 -4.45 21.04 -4.70
C PRO A 70 -5.54 22.12 -4.81
N ARG A 71 -6.35 22.23 -3.76
CA ARG A 71 -7.40 23.24 -3.67
C ARG A 71 -6.79 24.59 -3.27
N THR A 72 -7.26 25.68 -3.88
CA THR A 72 -6.99 27.03 -3.37
C THR A 72 -7.82 27.25 -2.12
N VAL A 73 -7.22 27.04 -0.94
CA VAL A 73 -7.88 27.29 0.35
C VAL A 73 -7.54 28.70 0.83
N GLN A 74 -8.56 29.52 1.11
CA GLN A 74 -8.38 30.88 1.65
C GLN A 74 -8.17 30.93 3.16
N LEU A 75 -8.29 29.79 3.86
CA LEU A 75 -8.29 29.70 5.33
C LEU A 75 -7.00 30.19 6.03
N TYR A 76 -5.92 30.43 5.28
CA TYR A 76 -4.63 30.89 5.83
C TYR A 76 -3.97 32.00 5.00
N THR A 77 -4.65 32.55 3.99
CA THR A 77 -4.08 33.60 3.12
C THR A 77 -4.08 34.98 3.76
N SER A 78 -4.59 35.10 4.98
CA SER A 78 -4.53 36.31 5.80
C SER A 78 -3.26 36.28 6.66
N GLN A 79 -2.16 36.82 6.15
CA GLN A 79 -1.11 37.37 6.99
C GLN A 79 -1.26 38.90 6.92
N ASP A 80 -1.67 39.51 8.04
CA ASP A 80 -1.45 40.94 8.30
C ASP A 80 0.06 41.23 8.38
#